data_AF-A0A7S2S7L2-F1
#
_entry.id   AF-A0A7S2S7L2-F1
#
_cell.length_a   1.000
_cell.length_b   1.000
_cell.length_c   1.000
_cell.angle_alpha   90.00
_cell.angle_beta   90.00
_cell.angle_gamma   90.00
#
_symmetry.space_group_name_H-M   'P 1'
#
loop_
_entity.id
_entity.type
_entity.pdbx_description
1 polymer ?
#
loop_
_entity_poly.entity_id
_entity_poly.type
_entity_poly.pdbx_seq_one_letter_code
_entity_poly.pdbx_strand_id
1 'polypeptide(L)'
;AGLKVLLSACDTFRAAAVDQLDMWAGRAEVDIVKPAEDRNEKPATVLFRSLEVAVQGEYDVLIVDTSGRLSNNMALNEELKKMKRVVEKQLGREPDEVLLVVDAMIGRNAVDQARTWKEE
;
A
#
# COMPACT_ATOMS: atom_id res chain seq x y z
N ALA A 1 8.25 21.81 4.16
CA ALA A 1 8.53 20.40 3.82
C ALA A 1 9.71 19.94 4.66
N GLY A 2 9.59 18.78 5.29
CA GLY A 2 10.52 18.22 6.29
C GLY A 2 9.86 17.07 7.07
N LEU A 3 8.88 16.41 6.44
CA LEU A 3 8.13 15.32 7.05
C LEU A 3 8.94 14.04 6.95
N LYS A 4 8.99 13.27 8.02
CA LYS A 4 9.62 11.95 8.07
C LYS A 4 8.66 10.92 7.46
N VAL A 5 9.04 10.37 6.31
CA VAL A 5 8.19 9.47 5.52
C VAL A 5 8.70 8.04 5.62
N LEU A 6 7.79 7.08 5.80
CA LEU A 6 8.03 5.65 5.71
C LEU A 6 7.26 5.07 4.52
N LEU A 7 7.92 4.22 3.74
CA LEU A 7 7.27 3.42 2.70
C LEU A 7 7.01 1.98 3.20
N SER A 8 5.93 1.37 2.73
CA SER A 8 5.60 -0.03 3.00
C SER A 8 5.32 -0.78 1.72
N ALA A 9 6.14 -1.79 1.41
CA ALA A 9 6.03 -2.59 0.20
C ALA A 9 5.02 -3.74 0.41
N CYS A 10 3.72 -3.43 0.33
CA CYS A 10 2.66 -4.43 0.51
C CYS A 10 2.15 -5.04 -0.81
N ASP A 11 2.69 -4.69 -2.00
CA ASP A 11 2.51 -5.51 -3.21
C ASP A 11 3.43 -6.74 -3.13
N THR A 12 2.96 -7.77 -2.44
CA THR A 12 3.68 -9.04 -2.28
C THR A 12 3.34 -10.04 -3.39
N PHE A 13 2.45 -9.68 -4.32
CA PHE A 13 2.07 -10.56 -5.44
C PHE A 13 3.09 -10.48 -6.58
N ARG A 14 3.68 -9.29 -6.80
CA ARG A 14 4.70 -9.07 -7.82
C ARG A 14 6.05 -8.83 -7.17
N ALA A 15 6.95 -9.80 -7.23
CA ALA A 15 8.31 -9.67 -6.68
C ALA A 15 9.02 -8.37 -7.14
N ALA A 16 8.92 -8.03 -8.43
CA ALA A 16 9.52 -6.82 -8.98
C ALA A 16 8.91 -5.51 -8.44
N ALA A 17 7.72 -5.51 -7.84
CA ALA A 17 7.11 -4.31 -7.26
C ALA A 17 7.87 -3.87 -6.00
N VAL A 18 8.29 -4.82 -5.16
CA VAL A 18 9.10 -4.54 -3.96
C VAL A 18 10.43 -3.92 -4.36
N ASP A 19 11.13 -4.50 -5.35
CA ASP A 19 12.41 -3.97 -5.84
C ASP A 19 12.26 -2.57 -6.44
N GLN A 20 11.18 -2.33 -7.18
CA GLN A 20 10.87 -1.01 -7.74
C GLN A 20 10.65 0.03 -6.63
N LEU A 21 9.89 -0.31 -5.60
CA LEU A 21 9.62 0.60 -4.49
C LEU A 21 10.89 0.87 -3.67
N ASP A 22 11.76 -0.14 -3.49
CA ASP A 22 13.06 0.01 -2.81
C ASP A 22 13.98 0.99 -3.56
N MET A 23 14.01 0.91 -4.89
CA MET A 23 14.74 1.89 -5.71
C MET A 23 14.18 3.31 -5.56
N TRP A 24 12.86 3.46 -5.45
CA TRP A 24 12.24 4.77 -5.19
C TRP A 24 12.54 5.29 -3.79
N ALA A 25 12.52 4.42 -2.78
CA ALA A 25 12.90 4.75 -1.42
C ALA A 25 14.33 5.31 -1.36
N GLY A 26 15.27 4.61 -2.01
CA GLY A 26 16.67 5.05 -2.08
C GLY A 26 16.86 6.37 -2.82
N ARG A 27 16.10 6.62 -3.90
CA ARG A 27 16.13 7.91 -4.62
C ARG A 27 15.56 9.07 -3.82
N ALA A 28 14.55 8.81 -2.99
CA ALA A 28 13.90 9.80 -2.14
C ALA A 28 14.56 9.95 -0.76
N GLU A 29 15.57 9.12 -0.45
CA GLU A 29 16.24 9.07 0.85
C GLU A 29 15.27 8.85 2.02
N VAL A 30 14.31 7.93 1.84
CA VAL A 30 13.31 7.58 2.86
C VAL A 30 13.41 6.11 3.27
N ASP A 31 12.95 5.81 4.48
CA ASP A 31 12.93 4.46 5.01
C ASP A 31 11.84 3.61 4.33
N ILE A 32 12.05 2.29 4.27
CA ILE A 32 11.10 1.34 3.67
C ILE A 32 11.01 0.05 4.50
N VAL A 33 9.79 -0.44 4.69
CA VAL A 33 9.51 -1.79 5.21
C VAL A 33 9.18 -2.72 4.05
N LYS A 34 10.02 -3.75 3.86
CA LYS A 34 9.87 -4.77 2.82
C LYS A 34 9.43 -6.11 3.39
N PRO A 35 8.69 -6.95 2.64
CA PRO A 35 8.40 -8.32 3.05
C PRO A 35 9.70 -9.10 3.31
N ALA A 36 9.66 -10.06 4.24
CA ALA A 36 10.79 -10.94 4.49
C ALA A 36 11.10 -11.81 3.24
N GLU A 37 12.33 -11.76 2.74
CA GLU A 37 12.75 -12.39 1.46
C GLU A 37 12.52 -13.91 1.41
N ASP A 38 12.49 -14.59 2.55
CA ASP A 38 12.34 -16.04 2.70
C ASP A 38 10.89 -16.50 2.90
N ARG A 39 9.94 -15.57 2.95
CA ARG A 39 8.54 -15.85 3.28
C ARG A 39 7.66 -15.17 2.25
N ASN A 40 6.71 -15.92 1.70
CA ASN A 40 5.54 -15.35 1.02
C ASN A 40 4.67 -14.62 2.05
N GLU A 41 5.20 -13.53 2.61
CA GLU A 41 4.62 -12.73 3.64
C GLU A 41 3.39 -12.03 3.06
N LYS A 42 2.29 -12.03 3.82
CA LYS A 42 1.03 -11.47 3.35
C LYS A 42 1.08 -9.94 3.49
N PRO A 43 0.43 -9.16 2.60
CA PRO A 43 0.39 -7.69 2.68
C PRO A 43 -0.03 -7.16 4.04
N ALA A 44 -1.07 -7.75 4.63
CA ALA A 44 -1.55 -7.39 5.97
C ALA A 44 -0.49 -7.57 7.08
N THR A 45 0.44 -8.52 6.94
CA THR A 45 1.52 -8.74 7.90
C THR A 45 2.62 -7.68 7.75
N VAL A 46 3.00 -7.36 6.51
CA VAL A 46 3.95 -6.28 6.22
C VAL A 46 3.41 -4.94 6.72
N LEU A 47 2.13 -4.66 6.46
CA LEU A 47 1.45 -3.45 6.91
C LEU A 47 1.44 -3.33 8.44
N PHE A 48 1.13 -4.43 9.16
CA PHE A 48 1.13 -4.43 10.62
C PHE A 48 2.49 -3.99 11.18
N ARG A 49 3.58 -4.60 10.70
CA ARG A 49 4.94 -4.20 11.09
C ARG A 49 5.27 -2.76 10.68
N SER A 50 4.81 -2.34 9.50
CA SER A 50 5.04 -0.98 9.01
C SER A 50 4.37 0.07 9.92
N LEU A 51 3.19 -0.22 10.45
CA LEU A 51 2.51 0.64 11.42
C LEU A 51 3.27 0.69 12.75
N GLU A 52 3.79 -0.43 13.24
CA GLU A 52 4.63 -0.45 14.44
C GLU A 52 5.90 0.40 14.27
N VAL A 53 6.60 0.24 13.14
CA VAL A 53 7.79 1.03 12.82
C VAL A 53 7.43 2.52 12.66
N ALA A 54 6.32 2.84 12.02
CA ALA A 54 5.86 4.21 11.84
C ALA A 54 5.60 4.89 13.20
N VAL A 55 4.90 4.21 14.11
CA VAL A 55 4.56 4.75 15.44
C VAL A 55 5.81 4.86 16.33
N GLN A 56 6.62 3.80 16.40
CA GLN A 56 7.83 3.79 17.24
C GLN A 56 8.90 4.76 16.74
N GLY A 57 9.00 4.91 15.43
CA GLY A 57 9.95 5.83 14.79
C GLY A 57 9.43 7.26 14.66
N GLU A 58 8.24 7.56 15.20
CA GLU A 58 7.61 8.89 15.14
C GLU A 58 7.60 9.46 13.70
N TYR A 59 7.19 8.65 12.73
CA TYR A 59 7.05 9.08 11.35
C TYR A 59 5.80 9.94 11.19
N ASP A 60 5.91 10.99 10.36
CA ASP A 60 4.80 11.87 10.05
C ASP A 60 3.85 11.23 9.03
N VAL A 61 4.39 10.44 8.09
CA VAL A 61 3.63 9.85 6.97
C VAL A 61 4.07 8.41 6.73
N LEU A 62 3.09 7.51 6.60
CA LEU A 62 3.27 6.15 6.09
C LEU A 62 2.56 6.00 4.75
N ILE A 63 3.29 5.66 3.70
CA ILE A 63 2.74 5.36 2.37
C ILE A 63 2.80 3.85 2.15
N VAL A 64 1.66 3.25 1.81
CA VAL A 64 1.51 1.80 1.64
C VAL A 64 1.24 1.49 0.17
N ASP A 65 2.17 0.77 -0.47
CA ASP A 65 1.95 0.23 -1.82
C ASP A 65 1.13 -1.06 -1.75
N THR A 66 0.25 -1.30 -2.72
CA THR A 66 -0.68 -2.45 -2.70
C THR A 66 -0.73 -3.16 -4.05
N SER A 67 -1.04 -4.45 -4.04
CA SER A 67 -1.34 -5.21 -5.26
C SER A 67 -2.44 -4.52 -6.09
N GLY A 68 -2.27 -4.39 -7.42
CA GLY A 68 -3.08 -3.49 -8.25
C GLY A 68 -3.77 -4.09 -9.48
N ARG A 69 -4.71 -5.05 -9.34
CA ARG A 69 -5.50 -5.57 -10.48
C ARG A 69 -7.00 -5.57 -10.22
N LEU A 70 -7.68 -4.53 -10.73
CA LEU A 70 -9.13 -4.33 -10.61
C LEU A 70 -9.99 -5.31 -11.43
N SER A 71 -9.38 -6.16 -12.25
CA SER A 71 -10.11 -7.12 -13.08
C SER A 71 -10.77 -8.20 -12.22
N ASN A 72 -11.99 -7.93 -11.74
CA ASN A 72 -12.94 -8.82 -11.07
C ASN A 72 -12.29 -9.85 -10.13
N ASN A 73 -11.39 -9.37 -9.26
CA ASN A 73 -10.64 -10.23 -8.36
C ASN A 73 -11.15 -10.02 -6.93
N MET A 74 -12.20 -10.75 -6.55
CA MET A 74 -12.74 -10.76 -5.19
C MET A 74 -11.66 -10.94 -4.12
N ALA A 75 -10.60 -11.72 -4.42
CA ALA A 75 -9.50 -11.93 -3.49
C ALA A 75 -8.69 -10.65 -3.22
N LEU A 76 -8.52 -9.79 -4.24
CA LEU A 76 -7.85 -8.50 -4.06
C LEU A 76 -8.67 -7.55 -3.19
N ASN A 77 -9.97 -7.45 -3.45
CA ASN A 77 -10.85 -6.58 -2.66
C ASN A 77 -10.92 -7.02 -1.20
N GLU A 78 -10.98 -8.33 -0.94
CA GLU A 78 -10.91 -8.86 0.42
C GLU A 78 -9.56 -8.59 1.10
N GLU A 79 -8.46 -8.64 0.35
CA GLU A 79 -7.13 -8.30 0.86
C GLU A 79 -7.02 -6.83 1.26
N LEU A 80 -7.50 -5.92 0.41
CA LEU A 80 -7.53 -4.48 0.69
C LEU A 80 -8.44 -4.16 1.89
N LYS A 81 -9.63 -4.77 1.97
CA LYS A 81 -10.52 -4.66 3.14
C LYS A 81 -9.84 -5.17 4.41
N LYS A 82 -9.10 -6.27 4.32
CA LYS A 82 -8.30 -6.79 5.44
C LYS A 82 -7.20 -5.80 5.86
N MET A 83 -6.49 -5.21 4.91
CA MET A 83 -5.46 -4.19 5.20
C MET A 83 -6.08 -2.97 5.91
N LYS A 84 -7.23 -2.48 5.46
CA LYS A 84 -7.97 -1.39 6.15
C LYS A 84 -8.28 -1.75 7.60
N ARG A 85 -8.81 -2.96 7.86
CA ARG A 85 -9.09 -3.45 9.23
C ARG A 85 -7.83 -3.54 10.10
N VAL A 86 -6.67 -3.83 9.52
CA VAL A 86 -5.40 -3.83 10.26
C VAL A 86 -5.03 -2.42 10.71
N VAL A 87 -5.17 -1.42 9.84
CA VAL A 87 -4.95 -0.01 10.18
C VAL A 87 -5.90 0.43 11.30
N GLU A 88 -7.20 0.17 11.14
CA GLU A 88 -8.22 0.50 12.13
C GLU A 88 -7.93 -0.12 13.50
N LYS A 89 -7.53 -1.40 13.52
CA LYS A 89 -7.21 -2.10 14.77
C LYS A 89 -5.96 -1.52 15.45
N GLN A 90 -4.94 -1.16 14.68
CA GLN A 90 -3.65 -0.72 15.24
C GLN A 90 -3.66 0.75 15.63
N LEU A 91 -4.34 1.61 14.87
CA LEU A 91 -4.36 3.06 15.08
C LEU A 91 -5.66 3.58 15.73
N GLY A 92 -6.70 2.75 15.83
CA GLY A 92 -8.02 3.17 16.33
C GLY A 92 -8.78 4.11 15.39
N ARG A 93 -8.33 4.23 14.13
CA ARG A 93 -8.90 5.11 13.10
C ARG A 93 -8.69 4.52 11.70
N GLU A 94 -9.52 4.93 10.75
CA GLU A 94 -9.35 4.55 9.34
C GLU A 94 -8.06 5.16 8.75
N PRO A 95 -7.54 4.61 7.62
CA PRO A 95 -6.49 5.29 6.85
C PRO A 95 -6.91 6.73 6.53
N ASP A 96 -5.98 7.67 6.67
CA ASP A 96 -6.23 9.09 6.38
C ASP A 96 -6.69 9.32 4.93
N GLU A 97 -6.07 8.59 4.00
CA GLU A 97 -6.31 8.70 2.57
C GLU A 97 -6.25 7.31 1.92
N VAL A 98 -7.08 7.10 0.90
CA VAL A 98 -7.01 5.92 0.01
C VAL A 98 -7.00 6.42 -1.43
N LEU A 99 -5.84 6.36 -2.07
CA LEU A 99 -5.61 6.94 -3.40
C LEU A 99 -5.70 5.86 -4.48
N LEU A 100 -6.69 6.00 -5.37
CA LEU A 100 -6.75 5.20 -6.60
C LEU A 100 -5.90 5.87 -7.69
N VAL A 101 -4.88 5.15 -8.17
CA VAL A 101 -4.05 5.59 -9.29
C VAL A 101 -4.59 5.02 -10.60
N VAL A 102 -4.89 5.89 -11.57
CA VAL A 102 -5.39 5.52 -12.90
C VAL A 102 -4.50 6.10 -14.01
N ASP A 103 -4.42 5.41 -15.14
CA ASP A 103 -3.70 5.89 -16.32
C ASP A 103 -4.61 6.81 -17.15
N ALA A 104 -4.18 8.05 -17.39
CA ALA A 104 -4.93 8.98 -18.23
C ALA A 104 -5.00 8.55 -19.70
N MET A 105 -4.02 7.77 -20.19
CA MET A 105 -3.94 7.36 -21.59
C MET A 105 -5.06 6.40 -22.01
N ILE A 106 -5.69 5.68 -21.06
CA ILE A 106 -6.82 4.79 -21.36
C ILE A 106 -8.17 5.55 -21.45
N GLY A 107 -8.17 6.88 -21.28
CA GLY A 107 -9.31 7.75 -21.52
C GLY A 107 -10.53 7.37 -20.66
N ARG A 108 -11.68 7.12 -21.31
CA ARG A 108 -12.94 6.77 -20.61
C ARG A 108 -12.82 5.52 -19.74
N ASN A 109 -11.95 4.58 -20.11
CA ASN A 109 -11.76 3.36 -19.32
C ASN A 109 -11.22 3.65 -17.92
N ALA A 110 -10.42 4.72 -17.73
CA ALA A 110 -9.97 5.15 -16.40
C ALA A 110 -11.13 5.66 -15.54
N VAL A 111 -12.08 6.37 -16.16
CA VAL A 111 -13.28 6.87 -15.47
C VAL A 111 -14.16 5.70 -15.04
N ASP A 112 -14.35 4.71 -15.92
CA ASP A 112 -15.14 3.52 -15.61
C ASP A 112 -14.48 2.69 -14.50
N GLN A 113 -13.15 2.51 -14.54
CA GLN A 113 -12.39 1.84 -13.49
C GLN A 113 -12.54 2.54 -12.13
N ALA A 114 -12.49 3.88 -12.12
CA ALA A 114 -12.68 4.66 -10.90
C ALA A 114 -14.11 4.57 -10.34
N ARG A 115 -15.12 4.45 -11.21
CA ARG A 115 -16.51 4.23 -10.79
C ARG A 115 -16.67 2.86 -10.13
N THR A 116 -16.18 1.80 -10.78
CA THR A 116 -16.24 0.44 -10.23
C THR A 116 -15.54 0.35 -8.88
N TRP A 117 -14.33 0.91 -8.74
CA TRP A 117 -13.61 0.92 -7.47
C TRP A 117 -14.37 1.61 -6.34
N LYS A 118 -15.09 2.69 -6.63
CA LYS A 118 -15.84 3.43 -5.62
C LYS A 118 -17.05 2.64 -5.10
N GLU A 119 -17.59 1.73 -5.90
CA GLU A 119 -18.77 0.92 -5.56
C GLU A 119 -18.42 -0.36 -4.78
N GLU A 120 -17.16 -0.82 -4.83
CA GLU A 120 -16.67 -2.08 -4.23
C GLU A 120 -16.06 -1.95 -2.83
#